data_AF-A0A6A8LTQ0-F1
#
_entry.id   AF-A0A6A8LTQ0-F1
#
_cell.length_a   1.000
_cell.length_b   1.000
_cell.length_c   1.000
_cell.angle_alpha   90.00
_cell.angle_beta   90.00
_cell.angle_gamma   90.00
#
_symmetry.space_group_name_H-M   'P 1'
#
loop_
_entity.id
_entity.type
_entity.pdbx_description
1 polymer ?
#
loop_
_entity_poly.entity_id
_entity_poly.type
_entity_poly.pdbx_seq_one_letter_code
_entity_poly.pdbx_strand_id
1 'polypeptide(L)'
;EEDITQFFHILGTVEQIKGVNKTGSGKEEYTVYSNCYDLNNKTLYYTTYENRQIMAVTLNKDKNGNKLVVYPFERKQIINKLN
;
A
#
# COMPACT_ATOMS: atom_id res chain seq x y z
N GLU A 1 -3.67 14.92 -4.00
CA GLU A 1 -3.47 14.35 -2.65
C GLU A 1 -4.79 14.00 -2.00
N GLU A 2 -5.78 14.91 -2.00
CA GLU A 2 -7.14 14.66 -1.50
C GLU A 2 -7.80 13.42 -2.13
N ASP A 3 -7.71 13.24 -3.45
CA ASP A 3 -8.22 12.06 -4.15
C ASP A 3 -7.58 10.74 -3.69
N ILE A 4 -6.27 10.77 -3.38
CA ILE A 4 -5.54 9.60 -2.88
C ILE A 4 -6.05 9.26 -1.48
N THR A 5 -6.20 10.27 -0.61
CA THR A 5 -6.78 10.10 0.72
C THR A 5 -8.21 9.53 0.64
N GLN A 6 -9.06 10.09 -0.22
CA GLN A 6 -10.43 9.62 -0.42
C GLN A 6 -10.47 8.17 -0.94
N PHE A 7 -9.57 7.82 -1.86
CA PHE A 7 -9.43 6.46 -2.38
C PHE A 7 -9.11 5.46 -1.25
N PHE A 8 -8.16 5.78 -0.36
CA PHE A 8 -7.84 4.93 0.78
C PHE A 8 -8.97 4.87 1.82
N HIS A 9 -9.76 5.95 1.98
CA HIS A 9 -10.99 5.88 2.79
C HIS A 9 -12.00 4.89 2.21
N ILE A 10 -12.21 4.89 0.89
CA ILE A 10 -13.12 3.94 0.22
C ILE A 10 -12.63 2.51 0.40
N LEU A 11 -11.36 2.22 0.14
CA LEU A 11 -10.81 0.87 0.32
C LEU A 11 -10.81 0.42 1.78
N GLY A 12 -10.70 1.36 2.73
CA GLY A 12 -10.83 1.08 4.16
C GLY A 12 -12.20 0.50 4.54
N THR A 13 -13.26 0.79 3.78
CA THR A 13 -14.60 0.24 4.05
C THR A 13 -14.72 -1.27 3.79
N VAL A 14 -13.80 -1.81 3.00
CA VAL A 14 -13.74 -3.24 2.62
C VAL A 14 -12.47 -3.92 3.12
N GLU A 15 -11.71 -3.28 4.02
CA GLU A 15 -10.52 -3.86 4.65
C GLU A 15 -10.92 -5.09 5.46
N GLN A 16 -10.27 -6.23 5.19
CA GLN A 16 -10.42 -7.44 5.98
C GLN A 16 -9.41 -7.44 7.13
N ILE A 17 -9.92 -7.45 8.36
CA ILE A 17 -9.11 -7.45 9.59
C ILE A 17 -8.58 -8.86 9.87
N LYS A 18 -7.30 -8.96 10.21
CA LYS A 18 -6.66 -10.24 10.53
C LYS A 18 -7.37 -10.93 11.70
N GLY A 19 -7.69 -12.21 11.51
CA GLY A 19 -8.39 -13.05 12.49
C GLY A 19 -9.91 -13.06 12.38
N VAL A 20 -10.51 -12.19 11.56
CA VAL A 20 -11.97 -12.14 11.37
C VAL A 20 -12.43 -13.13 10.30
N ASN A 21 -11.62 -13.34 9.26
CA ASN A 21 -11.95 -14.23 8.15
C ASN A 21 -10.98 -15.40 8.02
N LYS A 22 -11.51 -16.53 7.55
CA LYS A 22 -10.73 -17.72 7.20
C LYS A 22 -11.23 -18.29 5.87
N THR A 23 -10.30 -18.76 5.06
CA THR A 23 -10.58 -19.53 3.85
C THR A 23 -11.26 -20.87 4.18
N GLY A 24 -11.83 -21.55 3.18
CA GLY A 24 -12.35 -22.91 3.36
C GLY A 24 -11.34 -23.94 3.88
N SER A 25 -10.03 -23.65 3.70
CA SER A 25 -8.92 -24.44 4.25
C SER A 25 -8.50 -24.05 5.68
N GLY A 26 -9.20 -23.11 6.32
CA GLY A 26 -8.90 -22.63 7.67
C GLY A 26 -7.75 -21.62 7.77
N LYS A 27 -7.10 -21.26 6.66
CA LYS A 27 -6.08 -20.19 6.64
C LYS A 27 -6.73 -18.83 6.84
N GLU A 28 -6.09 -17.97 7.63
CA GLU A 28 -6.52 -16.58 7.81
C GLU A 28 -6.55 -15.83 6.49
N GLU A 29 -7.60 -15.04 6.29
CA GLU A 29 -7.75 -14.13 5.17
C GLU A 29 -7.82 -12.70 5.71
N TYR A 30 -7.00 -11.80 5.16
CA TYR A 30 -6.97 -10.40 5.55
C TYR A 30 -6.35 -9.54 4.43
N THR A 31 -6.63 -8.25 4.46
CA THR A 31 -6.04 -7.29 3.51
C THR A 31 -4.56 -7.10 3.84
N VAL A 32 -3.67 -7.59 2.97
CA VAL A 32 -2.21 -7.51 3.21
C VAL A 32 -1.65 -6.13 2.87
N TYR A 33 -2.16 -5.50 1.81
CA TYR A 33 -1.81 -4.15 1.38
C TYR A 33 -2.93 -3.59 0.50
N SER A 34 -3.00 -2.26 0.39
CA SER A 34 -3.90 -1.53 -0.50
C SER A 34 -3.09 -0.55 -1.34
N ASN A 35 -3.46 -0.35 -2.60
CA ASN A 35 -2.73 0.58 -3.47
C ASN A 35 -3.63 1.38 -4.40
N CYS A 36 -3.09 2.51 -4.86
CA CYS A 36 -3.67 3.39 -5.86
C CYS A 36 -2.54 3.81 -6.82
N TYR A 37 -2.76 3.73 -8.13
CA TYR A 37 -1.77 4.16 -9.11
C TYR A 37 -2.23 5.43 -9.83
N ASP A 38 -1.48 6.51 -9.66
CA ASP A 38 -1.66 7.74 -10.42
C ASP A 38 -0.95 7.61 -11.77
N LEU A 39 -1.74 7.50 -12.84
CA LEU A 39 -1.24 7.33 -14.20
C LEU A 39 -0.64 8.62 -14.78
N ASN A 40 -1.09 9.80 -14.32
CA ASN A 40 -0.59 11.08 -14.80
C ASN A 40 0.83 11.33 -14.27
N ASN A 41 1.01 11.11 -12.96
CA ASN A 41 2.30 11.29 -12.30
C ASN A 41 3.17 10.03 -12.31
N LYS A 42 2.63 8.89 -12.77
CA LYS A 42 3.29 7.56 -12.79
C LYS A 42 3.76 7.15 -11.40
N THR A 43 2.91 7.38 -10.40
CA THR A 43 3.23 7.15 -8.98
C THR A 43 2.31 6.08 -8.41
N LEU A 44 2.92 5.04 -7.84
CA LEU A 44 2.23 4.04 -7.04
C LEU A 44 2.16 4.52 -5.59
N TYR A 45 0.95 4.70 -5.07
CA TYR A 45 0.69 4.92 -3.65
C TYR A 45 0.26 3.60 -3.00
N TYR A 46 0.78 3.27 -1.83
CA TYR A 46 0.39 2.06 -1.11
C TYR A 46 0.42 2.22 0.42
N THR A 47 -0.38 1.41 1.10
CA THR A 47 -0.27 1.12 2.54
C THR A 47 -0.17 -0.40 2.72
N THR A 48 0.43 -0.86 3.81
CA THR A 48 0.46 -2.28 4.19
C THR A 48 -0.37 -2.49 5.44
N TYR A 49 -0.72 -3.74 5.75
CA TYR A 49 -1.41 -4.06 7.00
C TYR A 49 -0.60 -3.58 8.22
N GLU A 50 0.73 -3.70 8.14
CA GLU A 50 1.65 -3.33 9.21
C GLU A 50 2.05 -1.85 9.21
N ASN A 51 1.83 -1.12 8.11
CA ASN A 51 2.12 0.30 7.98
C ASN A 51 0.98 1.08 7.31
N ARG A 52 0.24 1.86 8.09
CA ARG A 52 -0.87 2.72 7.64
C ARG A 52 -0.42 4.02 6.98
N GLN A 53 0.86 4.39 7.06
CA GLN A 53 1.35 5.55 6.34
C GLN A 53 1.29 5.29 4.83
N ILE A 54 0.75 6.25 4.06
CA ILE A 54 0.76 6.18 2.60
C ILE A 54 2.20 6.36 2.11
N MET A 55 2.72 5.33 1.46
CA MET A 55 4.02 5.30 0.81
C MET A 55 3.84 5.58 -0.69
N ALA A 56 4.79 6.28 -1.31
CA ALA A 56 4.74 6.60 -2.74
C ALA A 56 6.01 6.14 -3.47
N VAL A 57 5.84 5.52 -4.64
CA VAL A 57 6.93 5.11 -5.54
C VAL A 57 6.64 5.66 -6.93
N THR A 58 7.40 6.66 -7.35
CA THR A 58 7.32 7.20 -8.71
C THR A 58 8.18 6.38 -9.66
N LEU A 59 7.62 6.01 -10.81
CA LEU A 59 8.33 5.27 -11.84
C LEU A 59 9.61 6.01 -12.25
N ASN A 60 10.73 5.31 -12.25
CA ASN A 60 12.01 5.87 -12.68
C ASN A 60 11.90 6.41 -14.12
N LYS A 61 12.50 7.57 -14.37
CA LYS A 61 12.59 8.18 -15.70
C LYS A 61 13.50 7.39 -16.64
N ASP A 62 14.53 6.74 -16.10
CA ASP A 62 15.37 5.84 -16.87
C ASP A 62 14.65 4.50 -17.05
N LYS A 63 14.12 4.30 -18.26
CA LYS A 63 13.44 3.08 -18.70
C LYS A 63 14.34 2.16 -19.53
N ASN A 64 15.58 2.57 -19.77
CA ASN A 64 16.53 1.84 -20.62
C ASN A 64 17.50 0.99 -19.79
N GLY A 65 17.32 0.94 -18.46
CA GLY A 65 18.07 0.07 -17.58
C GLY A 65 17.87 -1.41 -17.94
N ASN A 66 18.93 -2.19 -17.82
CA ASN A 66 18.94 -3.64 -18.03
C ASN A 66 18.71 -4.44 -16.74
N LYS A 67 18.31 -3.78 -15.65
CA LYS A 67 18.10 -4.38 -14.33
C LYS A 67 16.78 -3.91 -13.71
N LEU A 68 16.11 -4.82 -13.01
CA LEU A 68 14.92 -4.50 -12.22
C LEU A 68 15.30 -3.63 -11.02
N VAL A 69 14.59 -2.52 -10.84
CA VAL A 69 14.67 -1.70 -9.63
C VAL A 69 13.59 -2.19 -8.67
N VAL A 70 14.01 -2.56 -7.45
CA VAL A 70 13.11 -3.11 -6.42
C VAL A 70 13.04 -2.14 -5.26
N TYR A 71 11.83 -1.77 -4.87
CA TYR A 71 11.55 -1.00 -3.68
C TYR A 71 10.87 -1.94 -2.66
N PRO A 72 11.56 -2.33 -1.57
CA PRO A 72 10.98 -3.23 -0.59
C PRO A 72 9.81 -2.55 0.14
N PHE A 73 8.79 -3.34 0.50
CA PHE A 73 7.69 -2.84 1.31
C PHE A 73 8.15 -2.47 2.71
N GLU A 74 7.72 -1.31 3.17
CA GLU A 74 7.83 -0.97 4.58
C GLU A 74 6.76 -1.71 5.38
N ARG A 75 7.22 -2.60 6.27
CA ARG A 75 6.38 -3.46 7.12
C ARG A 75 6.45 -3.08 8.59
N LYS A 76 7.03 -1.93 8.90
CA LYS A 76 7.00 -1.32 10.22
C LYS A 76 6.15 -0.05 10.15
N GLN A 77 5.25 0.09 11.10
CA GLN A 77 4.46 1.31 11.25
C GLN A 77 5.40 2.51 11.38
N ILE A 78 5.27 3.46 10.46
CA ILE A 78 5.96 4.75 10.56
C ILE A 78 5.07 5.68 11.38
N ILE A 79 5.58 6.10 12.53
CA ILE A 79 4.87 6.98 13.46
C ILE A 79 5.60 8.33 13.48
N ASN A 80 4.89 9.39 13.09
CA ASN A 80 5.39 10.75 13.28
C ASN A 80 5.23 11.13 14.76
N LYS A 81 6.32 11.02 15.53
CA LYS A 81 6.35 11.38 16.95
C LYS A 81 6.59 12.89 17.08
N LEU A 82 5.62 13.59 17.65
CA LEU A 82 5.67 15.06 17.78
C LEU A 82 6.44 15.54 19.02
N ASN A 83 6.58 14.69 20.03
CA ASN A 83 7.29 14.93 21.29
C ASN A 83 7.86 13.64 21.88
#